data_AF-A0A7X7Q882-F1
#
_entry.id   AF-A0A7X7Q882-F1
#
_cell.length_a   1.000
_cell.length_b   1.000
_cell.length_c   1.000
_cell.angle_alpha   90.00
_cell.angle_beta   90.00
_cell.angle_gamma   90.00
#
_symmetry.space_group_name_H-M   'P 1'
#
loop_
_entity.id
_entity.type
_entity.pdbx_description
1 polymer ?
#
loop_
_entity_poly.entity_id
_entity_poly.type
_entity_poly.pdbx_seq_one_letter_code
_entity_poly.pdbx_strand_id
1 'polypeptide(L)' 'PRSLPLWLPPAASGMMRRSNARYREAGGILRPMRTTVDLTRDDEIARGVDRPRRAGLTRDEEAELLRAYPGG' A
#
# COMPACT_ATOMS: atom_id res chain seq x y z
N PRO A 1 -2.63 1.93 15.96
CA PRO A 1 -4.11 1.94 16.04
C PRO A 1 -4.73 2.35 14.68
N ARG A 2 -5.39 1.39 14.00
CA ARG A 2 -6.08 1.51 12.70
C ARG A 2 -5.52 2.58 11.76
N SER A 3 -4.33 2.32 11.21
CA SER A 3 -3.76 3.17 10.16
C SER A 3 -4.62 3.05 8.91
N LEU A 4 -5.66 3.87 8.81
CA LEU A 4 -6.45 3.99 7.59
C LEU A 4 -5.64 4.78 6.56
N PRO A 5 -5.66 4.39 5.28
CA PRO A 5 -5.01 5.18 4.25
C PRO A 5 -5.64 6.57 4.23
N LEU A 6 -4.87 7.56 4.72
CA LEU A 6 -5.24 8.96 4.69
C LEU A 6 -5.27 9.40 3.23
N TRP A 7 -6.48 9.65 2.70
CA TRP A 7 -6.62 10.49 1.52
C TRP A 7 -6.20 11.89 1.93
N LEU A 8 -5.08 12.37 1.39
CA LEU A 8 -4.64 13.74 1.63
C LEU A 8 -5.68 14.71 1.05
N PRO A 9 -6.02 15.80 1.74
CA PRO A 9 -6.90 16.81 1.18
C PRO A 9 -6.27 17.39 -0.10
N PRO A 10 -7.05 17.86 -1.10
CA PRO A 10 -6.51 18.37 -2.36
C PRO A 10 -5.46 19.49 -2.20
N ALA A 11 -5.62 20.33 -1.17
CA ALA A 11 -4.67 21.39 -0.81
C ALA A 11 -3.28 20.86 -0.38
N ALA A 12 -3.19 19.59 0.01
CA ALA A 12 -1.95 18.93 0.44
C ALA A 12 -1.22 18.18 -0.69
N SER A 13 -1.62 18.34 -1.95
CA SER A 13 -1.01 17.68 -3.13
C SER A 13 0.50 17.88 -3.24
N GLY A 14 1.03 19.01 -2.72
CA GLY A 14 2.46 19.28 -2.65
C GLY A 14 3.27 18.23 -1.88
N MET A 15 2.68 17.56 -0.88
CA MET A 15 3.34 16.53 -0.07
C MET A 15 3.64 15.23 -0.85
N MET A 16 3.00 15.04 -2.01
CA MET A 16 3.21 13.87 -2.87
C MET A 16 4.23 14.12 -4.00
N ARG A 17 4.77 15.35 -4.13
CA ARG A 17 5.78 15.64 -5.15
C ARG A 17 7.14 15.10 -4.72
N ARG A 18 7.54 13.99 -5.34
CA ARG A 18 8.88 13.39 -5.19
C ARG A 18 9.51 13.26 -6.57
N SER A 19 10.78 13.63 -6.69
CA SER A 19 11.57 13.43 -7.91
C SER A 19 12.59 12.34 -7.69
N ASN A 20 12.68 11.41 -8.64
CA ASN A 20 13.66 10.34 -8.66
C ASN A 20 14.85 10.68 -9.58
N ALA A 21 15.01 11.94 -9.99
CA ALA A 21 16.04 12.36 -10.94
C ALA A 21 17.46 11.96 -10.49
N ARG A 22 17.87 12.32 -9.27
CA ARG A 22 19.18 11.96 -8.70
C ARG A 22 19.43 10.45 -8.66
N TYR A 23 18.40 9.66 -8.37
CA TYR A 23 18.52 8.20 -8.38
C TYR A 23 18.83 7.68 -9.78
N ARG A 24 18.17 8.23 -10.81
CA ARG A 24 18.41 7.86 -12.21
C ARG A 24 19.76 8.36 -12.71
N GLU A 25 20.17 9.57 -12.34
CA GLU A 25 21.49 10.14 -12.67
C GLU A 25 22.63 9.29 -12.11
N ALA A 26 22.43 8.70 -10.93
CA ALA A 26 23.37 7.73 -10.34
C ALA A 26 23.32 6.33 -10.97
N GLY A 27 22.57 6.13 -12.08
CA GLY A 27 22.42 4.83 -12.76
C GLY A 27 21.31 3.94 -12.22
N GLY A 28 20.46 4.45 -11.32
CA GLY A 28 19.34 3.70 -10.74
C GLY A 28 18.24 3.40 -11.76
N ILE A 29 17.69 2.19 -11.69
CA ILE A 29 16.61 1.71 -12.57
C ILE A 29 15.35 1.52 -11.75
N LEU A 30 14.26 2.14 -12.20
CA LEU A 30 12.95 1.95 -11.59
C LEU A 30 12.27 0.73 -12.19
N ARG A 31 11.82 -0.19 -11.32
CA ARG A 31 10.97 -1.30 -11.71
C ARG A 31 9.56 -0.78 -12.06
N PRO A 32 8.89 -1.31 -13.10
CA PRO A 32 7.49 -1.01 -13.35
C PRO A 32 6.62 -1.32 -12.12
N MET A 33 5.69 -0.42 -11.80
CA MET A 33 4.80 -0.56 -10.63
C MET A 33 4.05 -1.89 -10.64
N ARG A 34 3.55 -2.32 -11.80
CA ARG A 34 2.85 -3.61 -11.96
C ARG A 34 3.71 -4.78 -11.47
N THR A 35 4.98 -4.83 -11.86
CA THR A 35 5.88 -5.90 -11.43
C THR A 35 6.08 -5.89 -9.91
N THR A 36 6.22 -4.72 -9.30
CA THR A 36 6.34 -4.63 -7.83
C THR A 36 5.06 -5.11 -7.13
N VAL A 37 3.89 -4.77 -7.66
CA VAL A 37 2.60 -5.21 -7.12
C VAL A 37 2.45 -6.73 -7.23
N ASP A 38 2.73 -7.30 -8.39
CA ASP A 38 2.60 -8.75 -8.62
C ASP A 38 3.54 -9.55 -7.70
N LEU A 39 4.81 -9.14 -7.59
CA LEU A 39 5.78 -9.79 -6.70
C LEU A 39 5.38 -9.69 -5.23
N THR A 40 4.84 -8.53 -4.81
CA THR A 40 4.37 -8.34 -3.43
C THR A 40 3.18 -9.24 -3.15
N ARG A 41 2.21 -9.32 -4.07
CA ARG A 41 1.04 -10.20 -3.95
C ARG A 41 1.48 -11.65 -3.77
N ASP A 42 2.40 -12.13 -4.61
CA ASP A 42 2.83 -13.52 -4.58
C ASP A 42 3.60 -13.86 -3.30
N ASP A 43 4.48 -12.98 -2.84
CA ASP A 43 5.18 -13.12 -1.56
C ASP A 43 4.20 -13.15 -0.38
N GLU A 44 3.19 -12.27 -0.38
CA GLU A 44 2.16 -12.23 0.66
C GLU A 44 1.32 -13.53 0.73
N ILE A 45 0.95 -14.08 -0.44
CA ILE A 45 0.25 -15.37 -0.51
C ILE A 45 1.15 -16.49 0.03
N ALA A 46 2.42 -16.54 -0.40
CA ALA A 46 3.36 -17.58 0.01
C ALA A 46 3.62 -17.59 1.53
N ARG A 47 3.64 -16.41 2.17
CA ARG A 47 3.81 -16.28 3.63
C ARG A 47 2.55 -16.61 4.44
N GLY A 48 1.40 -16.74 3.79
CA GLY A 48 0.10 -16.85 4.45
C GLY A 48 -0.48 -15.48 4.81
N VAL A 49 -1.74 -15.29 4.43
CA VAL A 49 -2.47 -14.01 4.55
C VAL A 49 -3.09 -13.77 5.93
N ASP A 50 -3.13 -14.80 6.79
CA ASP A 50 -3.74 -14.73 8.13
C ASP A 50 -2.70 -14.54 9.25
N ARG A 51 -1.43 -14.34 8.88
CA ARG A 51 -0.36 -14.10 9.85
C ARG A 51 -0.58 -12.78 10.61
N PRO A 52 -0.18 -12.69 11.89
CA PRO A 52 -0.28 -11.44 12.65
C PRO A 52 0.52 -10.31 11.98
N ARG A 53 -0.11 -9.15 11.77
CA ARG A 53 0.56 -7.94 11.25
C ARG A 53 0.94 -7.02 12.41
N ARG A 54 2.13 -6.42 12.33
CA ARG A 54 2.60 -5.43 13.34
C ARG A 54 1.85 -4.10 13.30
N ALA A 55 1.19 -3.82 12.18
CA ALA A 55 0.42 -2.60 11.93
C ALA A 55 -0.67 -2.90 10.88
N GLY A 56 -1.64 -1.98 10.78
CA GLY A 56 -2.81 -2.16 9.91
C GLY A 56 -3.97 -2.86 10.62
N LEU A 57 -4.96 -3.26 9.83
CA LEU A 57 -6.13 -4.00 10.29
C LEU A 57 -5.83 -5.50 10.34
N THR A 58 -6.42 -6.17 11.33
CA THR A 58 -6.52 -7.65 11.33
C THR A 58 -7.51 -8.10 10.26
N ARG A 59 -7.50 -9.41 9.95
CA ARG A 59 -8.46 -10.01 9.02
C ARG A 59 -9.91 -9.84 9.48
N ASP A 60 -10.16 -10.00 10.78
CA ASP A 60 -11.49 -9.84 11.35
C ASP A 60 -11.98 -8.39 11.25
N GLU A 61 -11.08 -7.43 11.51
CA GLU A 61 -11.37 -6.00 11.37
C GLU A 61 -11.61 -5.60 9.90
N GLU A 62 -10.84 -6.13 8.95
CA GLU A 62 -11.09 -5.96 7.50
C GLU A 62 -12.48 -6.51 7.13
N ALA A 63 -12.80 -7.73 7.57
CA ALA A 63 -14.07 -8.38 7.25
C ALA A 63 -15.27 -7.63 7.85
N GLU A 64 -15.12 -7.10 9.06
CA GLU A 64 -16.12 -6.24 9.69
C GLU A 64 -16.36 -4.96 8.88
N LEU A 65 -15.31 -4.28 8.45
CA LEU A 65 -15.43 -3.08 7.60
C LEU A 65 -16.10 -3.38 6.27
N LEU A 66 -15.75 -4.50 5.61
CA LEU A 66 -16.37 -4.90 4.34
C LEU A 66 -17.86 -5.20 4.51
N ARG A 67 -18.26 -5.84 5.61
CA ARG A 67 -19.70 -6.05 5.93
C ARG A 67 -20.41 -4.72 6.20
N ALA A 68 -19.74 -3.78 6.85
CA ALA A 68 -20.27 -2.47 7.18
C ALA A 68 -20.25 -1.48 6.01
N TYR A 69 -19.56 -1.78 4.90
CA TYR A 69 -19.47 -0.93 3.72
C TYR A 69 -20.59 -1.31 2.73
N PRO A 70 -21.67 -0.51 2.62
CA PRO A 70 -22.82 -0.84 1.79
C PRO A 70 -22.60 -0.61 0.29
N GLY A 71 -21.38 -0.24 -0.13
CA GLY A 71 -21.04 0.15 -1.50
C GLY A 71 -20.23 -0.92 -2.23
N GLY A 72 -20.89 -1.62 -3.16
CA GLY A 72 -20.25 -2.21 -4.34
C GLY A 72 -20.48 -1.31 -5.53
#